data_AF-A0A2D5GZ87-F1
#
_entry.id   AF-A0A2D5GZ87-F1
#
_cell.length_a   1.000
_cell.length_b   1.000
_cell.length_c   1.000
_cell.angle_alpha   90.00
_cell.angle_beta   90.00
_cell.angle_gamma   90.00
#
_symmetry.space_group_name_H-M   'P 1'
#
loop_
_entity.id
_entity.type
_entity.pdbx_description
1 polymer ?
#
loop_
_entity_poly.entity_id
_entity_poly.type
_entity_poly.pdbx_seq_one_letter_code
_entity_poly.pdbx_strand_id
1 'polypeptide(L)'
;ISGARELLTPGAWEKDGRTYRLTDSESEQETLAAAEALLKERRSKLAELRSALFMHVATHDGNYPEKIEDASFADEFWMQPGDLNARYGYVPGEKQSDQVRPLAFEQAVYGDEQQLILFTDGAIKQVSLKAARETLSGK
;
A
#
# COMPACT_ATOMS: atom_id res chain seq x y z
N ILE A 1 11.11 48.19 17.94
CA ILE A 1 10.67 46.78 17.93
C ILE A 1 9.43 46.75 17.05
N SER A 2 9.61 46.31 15.80
CA SER A 2 8.58 46.31 14.76
C SER A 2 7.49 45.29 15.06
N GLY A 3 6.25 45.65 14.72
CA GLY A 3 5.05 44.89 15.00
C GLY A 3 4.97 43.57 14.25
N ALA A 4 4.45 42.56 14.93
CA ALA A 4 3.85 41.38 14.35
C ALA A 4 2.35 41.43 14.67
N ARG A 5 1.58 41.85 13.66
CA ARG A 5 0.12 41.78 13.61
C ARG A 5 -0.26 40.36 13.15
N GLU A 6 -1.31 39.85 13.79
CA GLU A 6 -2.30 38.93 13.21
C GLU A 6 -1.86 37.49 12.93
N LEU A 7 -1.84 36.66 13.97
CA LEU A 7 -2.15 35.21 13.89
C LEU A 7 -2.93 34.79 15.14
N LEU A 8 -4.20 35.19 15.22
CA LEU A 8 -5.17 34.63 16.16
C LEU A 8 -6.40 34.25 15.36
N THR A 9 -6.44 33.02 14.84
CA THR A 9 -7.68 32.37 14.42
C THR A 9 -8.45 32.03 15.71
N PRO A 10 -9.57 32.71 16.02
CA PRO A 10 -10.31 32.40 17.24
C PRO A 10 -10.98 31.04 17.05
N GLY A 11 -10.57 30.04 17.83
CA GLY A 11 -11.13 28.68 17.81
C GLY A 11 -10.13 27.53 17.89
N ALA A 12 -8.82 27.78 17.69
CA ALA A 12 -7.80 26.72 17.62
C ALA A 12 -7.15 26.33 18.97
N TRP A 13 -7.55 26.96 20.07
CA TRP A 13 -6.90 26.73 21.38
C TRP A 13 -7.94 26.73 22.50
N GLU A 14 -8.15 25.58 23.15
CA GLU A 14 -8.90 25.50 24.40
C GLU A 14 -7.92 25.36 25.58
N LYS A 15 -8.14 26.17 26.61
CA LYS A 15 -7.20 26.32 27.72
C LYS A 15 -7.64 25.41 28.88
N ASP A 16 -6.95 24.28 29.06
CA ASP A 16 -7.11 23.43 30.25
C ASP A 16 -5.95 23.65 31.24
N GLY A 17 -6.16 24.55 32.21
CA GLY A 17 -5.19 24.79 33.28
C GLY A 17 -3.83 25.37 32.84
N ARG A 18 -2.72 24.76 33.32
CA ARG A 18 -1.33 25.25 33.19
C ARG A 18 -0.64 24.89 31.86
N THR A 19 -1.30 24.15 30.98
CA THR A 19 -0.75 23.67 29.71
C THR A 19 -1.78 23.84 28.60
N TYR A 20 -1.32 24.19 27.40
CA TYR A 20 -2.17 24.21 26.20
C TYR A 20 -2.19 22.79 25.61
N ARG A 21 -3.38 22.25 25.31
CA ARG A 21 -3.55 20.98 24.61
C ARG A 21 -4.23 21.27 23.27
N LEU A 22 -3.70 20.72 22.17
CA LEU A 22 -4.38 20.74 20.88
C LEU A 22 -5.68 19.95 20.98
N THR A 23 -6.74 20.47 20.37
CA THR A 23 -8.04 19.82 20.29
C THR A 23 -7.92 18.45 19.61
N ASP A 24 -8.51 17.41 20.19
CA ASP A 24 -8.38 16.02 19.71
C ASP A 24 -8.75 15.87 18.21
N SER A 25 -9.63 16.74 17.70
CA SER A 25 -10.08 16.79 16.30
C SER A 25 -8.98 17.04 15.27
N GLU A 26 -7.97 17.86 15.59
CA GLU A 26 -6.89 18.21 14.65
C GLU A 26 -5.90 17.03 14.54
N SER A 27 -5.65 16.35 15.68
CA SER A 27 -4.81 15.15 15.72
C SER A 27 -5.42 13.93 15.01
N GLU A 28 -6.75 13.79 15.05
CA GLU A 28 -7.47 12.73 14.33
C GLU A 28 -7.43 12.96 12.81
N GLN A 29 -7.59 14.21 12.37
CA GLN A 29 -7.51 14.57 10.94
C GLN A 29 -6.11 14.35 10.36
N GLU A 30 -5.07 14.74 11.09
CA GLU A 30 -3.67 14.49 10.70
C GLU A 30 -3.38 13.00 10.60
N THR A 31 -3.87 12.20 11.55
CA THR A 31 -3.70 10.74 11.56
C THR A 31 -4.39 10.09 10.36
N LEU A 32 -5.62 10.52 10.04
CA LEU A 32 -6.36 10.01 8.88
C LEU A 32 -5.66 10.37 7.56
N ALA A 33 -5.22 11.62 7.41
CA ALA A 33 -4.50 12.08 6.23
C ALA A 33 -3.18 11.31 6.02
N ALA A 34 -2.45 11.03 7.09
CA ALA A 34 -1.23 10.21 7.05
C ALA A 34 -1.53 8.77 6.60
N ALA A 35 -2.61 8.16 7.11
CA ALA A 35 -3.02 6.81 6.71
C ALA A 35 -3.43 6.75 5.23
N GLU A 36 -4.17 7.75 4.73
CA GLU A 36 -4.54 7.84 3.33
C GLU A 36 -3.33 8.04 2.41
N ALA A 37 -2.37 8.88 2.82
CA ALA A 37 -1.13 9.07 2.08
C ALA A 37 -0.31 7.77 1.98
N LEU A 38 -0.18 7.04 3.09
CA LEU A 38 0.50 5.74 3.13
C LEU A 38 -0.21 4.71 2.23
N LEU A 39 -1.53 4.64 2.28
CA LEU A 39 -2.31 3.74 1.42
C LEU A 39 -2.12 4.07 -0.07
N LYS A 40 -2.03 5.36 -0.41
CA LYS A 40 -1.75 5.81 -1.79
C LYS A 40 -0.36 5.37 -2.23
N GLU A 41 0.65 5.50 -1.38
CA GLU A 41 2.02 5.04 -1.65
C GLU A 41 2.06 3.52 -1.87
N ARG A 42 1.45 2.75 -0.98
CA ARG A 42 1.26 1.30 -1.09
C ARG A 42 0.66 0.87 -2.43
N ARG A 43 -0.44 1.52 -2.82
CA ARG A 43 -1.09 1.29 -4.12
C ARG A 43 -0.19 1.64 -5.30
N SER A 44 0.53 2.76 -5.21
CA SER A 44 1.47 3.19 -6.25
C SER A 44 2.59 2.18 -6.43
N LYS A 45 3.20 1.71 -5.34
CA LYS A 45 4.31 0.76 -5.39
C LYS A 45 3.88 -0.60 -5.95
N LEU A 46 2.70 -1.09 -5.55
CA LEU A 46 2.16 -2.33 -6.12
C LEU A 46 1.78 -2.16 -7.60
N ALA A 47 1.40 -0.96 -8.04
CA ALA A 47 1.15 -0.67 -9.46
C ALA A 47 2.44 -0.62 -10.30
N GLU A 48 3.58 -0.23 -9.72
CA GLU A 48 4.90 -0.37 -10.35
C GLU A 48 5.24 -1.85 -10.57
N LEU A 49 5.09 -2.69 -9.54
CA LEU A 49 5.28 -4.14 -9.65
C LEU A 49 4.35 -4.74 -10.73
N ARG A 50 3.07 -4.36 -10.75
CA ARG A 50 2.14 -4.77 -11.81
C ARG A 50 2.69 -4.44 -13.20
N SER A 51 3.18 -3.22 -13.40
CA SER A 51 3.70 -2.78 -14.69
C SER A 51 4.93 -3.60 -15.09
N ALA A 52 5.84 -3.88 -14.15
CA ALA A 52 7.00 -4.72 -14.39
C ALA A 52 6.62 -6.17 -14.75
N LEU A 53 5.66 -6.77 -14.03
CA LEU A 53 5.12 -8.09 -14.32
C LEU A 53 4.45 -8.17 -15.70
N PHE A 54 3.67 -7.15 -16.07
CA PHE A 54 3.00 -7.12 -17.37
C PHE A 54 4.00 -6.94 -18.52
N MET A 55 5.06 -6.16 -18.31
CA MET A 55 6.17 -6.07 -19.26
C MET A 55 6.93 -7.39 -19.40
N HIS A 56 7.10 -8.14 -18.31
CA HIS A 56 7.67 -9.48 -18.36
C HIS A 56 6.79 -10.41 -19.21
N VAL A 57 5.49 -10.48 -18.93
CA VAL A 57 4.51 -11.27 -19.71
C VAL A 57 4.56 -10.93 -21.20
N ALA A 58 4.62 -9.64 -21.54
CA ALA A 58 4.68 -9.18 -22.94
C ALA A 58 5.94 -9.65 -23.69
N THR A 59 7.02 -9.99 -22.96
CA THR A 59 8.31 -10.42 -23.52
C THR A 59 8.60 -11.90 -23.32
N HIS A 60 7.74 -12.63 -22.59
CA HIS A 60 7.91 -14.04 -22.21
C HIS A 60 6.68 -14.88 -22.60
N ASP A 61 6.20 -14.71 -23.83
CA ASP A 61 5.11 -15.50 -24.43
C ASP A 61 3.81 -15.54 -23.60
N GLY A 62 3.49 -14.44 -22.90
CA GLY A 62 2.28 -14.36 -22.08
C GLY A 62 2.38 -15.05 -20.71
N ASN A 63 3.59 -15.45 -20.29
CA ASN A 63 3.81 -16.14 -19.02
C ASN A 63 4.32 -15.18 -17.96
N TYR A 64 3.76 -15.28 -16.75
CA TYR A 64 4.35 -14.67 -15.56
C TYR A 64 5.58 -15.48 -15.10
N PRO A 65 6.50 -14.88 -14.32
CA PRO A 65 7.66 -15.60 -13.79
C PRO A 65 7.25 -16.85 -13.01
N GLU A 66 7.96 -17.97 -13.15
CA GLU A 66 7.68 -19.16 -12.33
C GLU A 66 8.09 -18.95 -10.87
N LYS A 67 9.12 -18.13 -10.65
CA LYS A 67 9.56 -17.66 -9.33
C LYS A 67 9.98 -16.20 -9.42
N ILE A 68 10.14 -15.55 -8.27
CA ILE A 68 10.58 -14.16 -8.20
C ILE A 68 11.93 -13.95 -8.91
N GLU A 69 12.83 -14.92 -8.79
CA GLU A 69 14.18 -14.86 -9.36
C GLU A 69 14.21 -14.97 -10.89
N ASP A 70 13.13 -15.48 -11.50
CA ASP A 70 13.00 -15.60 -12.95
C ASP A 70 12.50 -14.29 -13.59
N ALA A 71 12.12 -13.30 -12.77
CA ALA A 71 11.68 -12.01 -13.24
C ALA A 71 12.80 -11.27 -13.98
N SER A 72 12.48 -10.71 -15.14
CA SER A 72 13.43 -9.97 -15.99
C SER A 72 13.67 -8.52 -15.52
N PHE A 73 13.22 -8.17 -14.32
CA PHE A 73 13.29 -6.83 -13.75
C PHE A 73 13.92 -6.86 -12.35
N ALA A 74 14.33 -5.70 -11.86
CA ALA A 74 15.12 -5.60 -10.63
C ALA A 74 14.35 -6.00 -9.37
N ASP A 75 15.09 -6.49 -8.36
CA ASP A 75 14.56 -6.91 -7.06
C ASP A 75 13.80 -5.79 -6.31
N GLU A 76 14.12 -4.53 -6.59
CA GLU A 76 13.47 -3.35 -5.99
C GLU A 76 11.97 -3.25 -6.28
N PHE A 77 11.50 -3.83 -7.38
CA PHE A 77 10.06 -3.88 -7.69
C PHE A 77 9.31 -4.83 -6.76
N TRP A 78 10.01 -5.80 -6.17
CA TRP A 78 9.43 -6.73 -5.20
C TRP A 78 9.36 -6.17 -3.78
N MET A 79 9.82 -4.94 -3.56
CA MET A 79 9.86 -4.31 -2.24
C MET A 79 8.61 -3.46 -1.99
N GLN A 80 8.00 -3.67 -0.83
CA GLN A 80 6.94 -2.84 -0.28
C GLN A 80 7.49 -1.49 0.21
N PRO A 81 6.70 -0.40 0.18
CA PRO A 81 7.16 0.89 0.68
C PRO A 81 7.36 0.87 2.20
N GLY A 82 8.26 1.73 2.68
CA GLY A 82 8.65 1.85 4.09
C GLY A 82 10.01 1.20 4.43
N ASP A 83 10.40 1.30 5.70
CA ASP A 83 11.76 0.96 6.15
C ASP A 83 12.00 -0.52 6.45
N LEU A 84 10.94 -1.34 6.44
CA LEU A 84 10.99 -2.73 6.91
C LEU A 84 11.59 -3.71 5.89
N ASN A 85 12.04 -3.24 4.72
CA ASN A 85 12.53 -4.08 3.62
C ASN A 85 11.64 -5.31 3.35
N ALA A 86 10.32 -5.12 3.49
CA ALA A 86 9.36 -6.20 3.31
C ALA A 86 9.17 -6.47 1.81
N ARG A 87 9.26 -7.73 1.39
CA ARG A 87 8.93 -8.11 0.00
C ARG A 87 7.44 -8.37 -0.16
N TYR A 88 6.91 -8.11 -1.35
CA TYR A 88 5.60 -8.63 -1.75
C TYR A 88 5.65 -10.17 -1.77
N GLY A 89 4.55 -10.80 -1.36
CA GLY A 89 4.33 -12.21 -1.64
C GLY A 89 3.95 -12.41 -3.10
N TYR A 90 4.40 -13.51 -3.69
CA TYR A 90 4.13 -13.87 -5.08
C TYR A 90 3.46 -15.24 -5.15
N VAL A 91 2.46 -15.38 -6.03
CA VAL A 91 1.76 -16.64 -6.28
C VAL A 91 2.23 -17.19 -7.63
N PRO A 92 3.13 -18.20 -7.65
CA PRO A 92 3.70 -18.73 -8.87
C PRO A 92 2.75 -19.66 -9.63
N GLY A 93 3.04 -19.89 -10.91
CA GLY A 93 2.35 -20.91 -11.72
C GLY A 93 1.07 -20.45 -12.41
N GLU A 94 0.80 -19.15 -12.41
CA GLU A 94 -0.34 -18.59 -13.13
C GLU A 94 0.06 -18.26 -14.58
N LYS A 95 -0.54 -18.96 -15.55
CA LYS A 95 -0.58 -18.48 -16.94
C LYS A 95 -1.66 -17.41 -17.04
N GLN A 96 -1.54 -16.51 -18.02
CA GLN A 96 -2.68 -15.68 -18.40
C GLN A 96 -3.83 -16.62 -18.79
N SER A 97 -4.82 -16.72 -17.89
CA SER A 97 -5.96 -17.62 -17.95
C SER A 97 -7.21 -16.76 -17.85
N ASP A 98 -8.34 -17.22 -18.40
CA ASP A 98 -9.63 -16.51 -18.31
C ASP A 98 -10.13 -16.34 -16.86
N GLN A 99 -9.51 -17.02 -15.90
CA GLN A 99 -9.81 -16.87 -14.47
C GLN A 99 -8.92 -15.81 -13.81
N VAL A 100 -9.58 -14.81 -13.22
CA VAL A 100 -8.91 -13.79 -12.40
C VAL A 100 -8.46 -14.41 -11.07
N ARG A 101 -7.16 -14.41 -10.83
CA ARG A 101 -6.52 -15.03 -9.65
C ARG A 101 -5.54 -14.09 -8.97
N PRO A 102 -5.24 -14.27 -7.67
CA PRO A 102 -4.18 -13.52 -7.00
C PRO A 102 -2.83 -13.79 -7.65
N LEU A 103 -2.04 -12.74 -7.86
CA LEU A 103 -0.72 -12.79 -8.48
C LEU A 103 0.37 -12.35 -7.50
N ALA A 104 0.13 -11.24 -6.80
CA ALA A 104 1.03 -10.74 -5.76
C ALA A 104 0.23 -10.09 -4.62
N PHE A 105 0.79 -10.04 -3.42
CA PHE A 105 0.12 -9.50 -2.24
C PHE A 105 1.10 -8.84 -1.26
N GLU A 106 0.61 -7.85 -0.53
CA GLU A 106 1.35 -7.22 0.57
C GLU A 106 1.51 -8.17 1.75
N GLN A 107 2.60 -8.01 2.50
CA GLN A 107 2.71 -8.58 3.84
C GLN A 107 2.04 -7.66 4.85
N ALA A 108 1.53 -8.22 5.96
CA ALA A 108 0.80 -7.48 6.99
C ALA A 108 1.73 -6.65 7.90
N VAL A 109 2.49 -5.71 7.32
CA VAL A 109 3.51 -4.93 8.04
C VAL A 109 3.05 -3.52 8.44
N TYR A 110 1.88 -3.08 7.98
CA TYR A 110 1.37 -1.71 8.18
C TYR A 110 0.44 -1.54 9.40
N GLY A 111 0.01 -2.65 10.02
CA GLY A 111 -0.79 -2.62 11.26
C GLY A 111 -2.23 -2.10 11.11
N ASP A 112 -2.75 -1.99 9.89
CA ASP A 112 -4.09 -1.45 9.59
C ASP A 112 -5.14 -2.52 9.28
N GLU A 113 -4.85 -3.79 9.61
CA GLU A 113 -5.71 -4.97 9.37
C GLU A 113 -6.16 -5.12 7.89
N GLN A 114 -5.43 -4.52 6.97
CA GLN A 114 -5.73 -4.51 5.54
C GLN A 114 -4.50 -4.85 4.69
N GLN A 115 -4.76 -5.47 3.55
CA GLN A 115 -3.75 -5.85 2.57
C GLN A 115 -4.20 -5.49 1.17
N LEU A 116 -3.25 -5.07 0.34
CA LEU A 116 -3.43 -4.97 -1.09
C LEU A 116 -3.06 -6.30 -1.77
N ILE A 117 -3.90 -6.72 -2.71
CA ILE A 117 -3.69 -7.88 -3.56
C ILE A 117 -3.77 -7.43 -5.02
N LEU A 118 -2.74 -7.76 -5.79
CA LEU A 118 -2.70 -7.66 -7.24
C LEU A 118 -3.21 -8.96 -7.86
N PHE A 119 -4.13 -8.85 -8.81
CA PHE A 119 -4.71 -9.97 -9.54
C PHE A 119 -4.15 -10.06 -10.97
N THR A 120 -4.34 -11.22 -11.61
CA THR A 120 -3.87 -11.52 -12.98
C THR A 120 -4.48 -10.63 -14.06
N ASP A 121 -5.62 -10.00 -13.80
CA ASP A 121 -6.27 -9.00 -14.66
C ASP A 121 -5.71 -7.57 -14.47
N GLY A 122 -4.77 -7.39 -13.54
CA GLY A 122 -4.16 -6.11 -13.20
C GLY A 122 -4.93 -5.29 -12.17
N ALA A 123 -6.04 -5.81 -11.63
CA ALA A 123 -6.77 -5.17 -10.56
C ALA A 123 -5.97 -5.22 -9.24
N ILE A 124 -5.97 -4.10 -8.51
CA ILE A 124 -5.42 -4.01 -7.16
C ILE A 124 -6.59 -3.81 -6.19
N LYS A 125 -6.83 -4.79 -5.32
CA LYS A 125 -7.91 -4.74 -4.33
C LYS A 125 -7.34 -4.61 -2.92
N GLN A 126 -7.98 -3.75 -2.14
CA GLN A 126 -7.76 -3.62 -0.71
C GLN A 126 -8.78 -4.48 0.01
N VAL A 127 -8.30 -5.40 0.84
CA VAL A 127 -9.12 -6.38 1.55
C VAL A 127 -8.66 -6.44 3.01
N SER A 128 -9.49 -6.96 3.90
CA SER A 128 -9.05 -7.26 5.28
C SER A 128 -8.03 -8.40 5.28
N LEU A 129 -7.19 -8.48 6.32
CA LEU A 129 -6.24 -9.61 6.48
C LEU A 129 -6.95 -10.97 6.44
N LYS A 130 -8.15 -11.06 7.01
CA LYS A 130 -8.96 -12.29 6.96
C LYS A 130 -9.33 -12.65 5.52
N ALA A 131 -9.89 -11.69 4.77
CA ALA A 131 -10.28 -11.92 3.38
C ALA A 131 -9.09 -12.20 2.47
N ALA A 132 -7.92 -11.58 2.74
CA ALA A 132 -6.69 -11.90 2.05
C ALA A 132 -6.26 -13.35 2.28
N ARG A 133 -6.29 -13.83 3.52
CA ARG A 133 -5.96 -15.22 3.85
C ARG A 133 -6.89 -16.21 3.17
N GLU A 134 -8.20 -15.93 3.16
CA GLU A 134 -9.19 -16.74 2.43
C GLU A 134 -8.86 -16.77 0.93
N THR A 135 -8.71 -15.59 0.32
CA THR A 135 -8.40 -15.41 -1.11
C THR A 135 -7.11 -16.14 -1.52
N LEU A 136 -6.06 -16.07 -0.70
CA LEU A 136 -4.76 -16.68 -0.98
C LEU A 136 -4.73 -18.19 -0.66
N SER A 137 -5.63 -18.68 0.18
CA SER A 137 -5.73 -20.11 0.50
C SER A 137 -6.47 -20.94 -0.56
N GLY A 138 -7.03 -20.29 -1.59
CA GLY A 138 -7.81 -20.95 -2.65
C GLY A 138 -9.11 -21.58 -2.16
N LYS A 139 -9.65 -21.11 -1.02
CA LYS A 139 -10.90 -21.58 -0.40
C LYS A 139 -11.98 -20.53 -0.47
#